data_AF-A0A7S0BED7-F1
#
_entry.id   AF-A0A7S0BED7-F1
#
_cell.length_a   1.000
_cell.length_b   1.000
_cell.length_c   1.000
_cell.angle_alpha   90.00
_cell.angle_beta   90.00
_cell.angle_gamma   90.00
#
_symmetry.space_group_name_H-M   'P 1'
#
loop_
_entity.id
_entity.type
_entity.pdbx_description
1 polymer ?
#
loop_
_entity_poly.entity_id
_entity_poly.type
_entity_poly.pdbx_seq_one_letter_code
_entity_poly.pdbx_strand_id
1 'polypeptide(L)'
;KKNEANIEDVAERCYDEEIWIGAKILFLILKNWSRLAEVYVKLGEYNEAVECAKKANRQPIWKIVCFGCVRAKEFRLAKICGLPLVVDPNELMEVVSFYESRGYFEEVIDLLDSALVHEKAHTGLFTELGVLYTKYKEEVVEDYVKMWWKKAHLPRLVSACEEAYLWLEATYLYFQYEEFDNAARVMMDHAPDAFNPDMFSDTISRVGSMETMYK
;
A
#
# COMPACT_ATOMS: atom_id res chain seq x y z
N LYS A 1 26.95 36.81 -32.52
CA LYS A 1 26.25 36.65 -31.22
C LYS A 1 25.20 35.58 -31.42
N LYS A 2 25.38 34.40 -30.81
CA LYS A 2 24.40 33.31 -30.90
C LYS A 2 23.16 33.78 -30.13
N ASN A 3 22.05 34.00 -30.83
CA ASN A 3 20.74 34.21 -30.21
C ASN A 3 20.25 32.83 -29.73
N GLU A 4 20.89 32.29 -28.70
CA GLU A 4 20.37 31.15 -27.97
C GLU A 4 19.44 31.72 -26.91
N ALA A 5 18.15 31.84 -27.25
CA ALA A 5 17.12 32.00 -26.23
C ALA A 5 17.27 30.86 -25.23
N ASN A 6 17.22 31.14 -23.94
CA ASN A 6 17.27 30.09 -22.93
C ASN A 6 15.98 29.27 -23.01
N ILE A 7 16.02 28.16 -23.76
CA ILE A 7 14.88 27.29 -24.01
C ILE A 7 14.31 26.75 -22.70
N GLU A 8 15.16 26.58 -21.68
CA GLU A 8 14.75 26.14 -20.34
C GLU A 8 13.87 27.19 -19.65
N ASP A 9 14.28 28.44 -19.62
CA ASP A 9 13.47 29.53 -19.05
C ASP A 9 12.14 29.69 -19.78
N VAL A 10 12.14 29.53 -21.11
CA VAL A 10 10.90 29.58 -21.90
C VAL A 10 10.00 28.38 -21.59
N ALA A 11 10.58 27.19 -21.41
CA ALA A 11 9.82 25.99 -21.06
C ALA A 11 9.16 26.09 -19.68
N GLU A 12 9.91 26.55 -18.67
CA GLU A 12 9.38 26.79 -17.32
C GLU A 12 8.31 27.89 -17.34
N ARG A 13 8.51 28.98 -18.09
CA ARG A 13 7.45 29.99 -18.27
C ARG A 13 6.19 29.44 -18.94
N CYS A 14 6.33 28.61 -19.98
CA CYS A 14 5.18 27.95 -20.59
C CYS A 14 4.47 27.01 -19.60
N TYR A 15 5.20 26.37 -18.69
CA TYR A 15 4.62 25.54 -17.64
C TYR A 15 3.86 26.39 -16.62
N ASP A 16 4.46 27.48 -16.14
CA ASP A 16 3.88 28.39 -15.16
C ASP A 16 2.64 29.12 -15.68
N GLU A 17 2.62 29.45 -16.98
CA GLU A 17 1.47 30.06 -17.67
C GLU A 17 0.42 29.02 -18.14
N GLU A 18 0.55 27.75 -17.74
CA GLU A 18 -0.35 26.63 -18.10
C GLU A 18 -0.48 26.39 -19.62
N ILE A 19 0.52 26.80 -20.41
CA ILE A 19 0.60 26.55 -21.85
C ILE A 19 1.16 25.14 -22.09
N TRP A 20 0.35 24.13 -21.78
CA TRP A 20 0.77 22.73 -21.73
C TRP A 20 1.33 22.19 -23.05
N ILE A 21 0.72 22.54 -24.19
CA ILE A 21 1.20 22.08 -25.51
C ILE A 21 2.58 22.68 -25.83
N GLY A 22 2.78 23.95 -25.50
CA GLY A 22 4.07 24.63 -25.66
C GLY A 22 5.12 24.02 -24.74
N ALA A 23 4.80 23.85 -23.45
CA ALA A 23 5.67 23.23 -22.47
C ALA A 23 6.06 21.79 -22.88
N LYS A 24 5.12 20.99 -23.40
CA LYS A 24 5.38 19.63 -23.91
C LYS A 24 6.45 19.62 -25.00
N ILE A 25 6.32 20.47 -26.02
CA ILE A 25 7.29 20.54 -27.13
C ILE A 25 8.67 20.95 -26.60
N LEU A 26 8.72 21.97 -25.75
CA LEU A 26 9.97 22.50 -25.21
C LEU A 26 10.67 21.51 -24.28
N PHE A 27 9.95 20.89 -23.34
CA PHE A 27 10.54 19.88 -22.44
C PHE A 27 10.94 18.59 -23.17
N LEU A 28 10.27 18.25 -24.27
CA LEU A 28 10.68 17.14 -25.13
C LEU A 28 12.03 17.43 -25.81
N ILE A 29 12.25 18.66 -26.29
CA ILE A 29 13.54 19.09 -26.87
C ILE A 29 14.65 19.07 -25.80
N LEU A 30 14.34 19.55 -24.59
CA LEU A 30 15.27 19.56 -23.45
C LEU A 30 15.52 18.18 -22.85
N LYS A 31 14.72 17.16 -23.20
CA LYS A 31 14.73 15.82 -22.59
C LYS A 31 14.54 15.85 -21.07
N ASN A 32 13.81 16.84 -20.55
CA ASN A 32 13.47 16.91 -19.13
C ASN A 32 12.28 15.99 -18.84
N TRP A 33 12.57 14.71 -18.61
CA TRP A 33 11.54 13.68 -18.38
C TRP A 33 10.66 13.93 -17.15
N SER A 34 11.19 14.62 -16.14
CA SER A 34 10.46 14.93 -14.90
C SER A 34 9.33 15.92 -15.19
N ARG A 35 9.67 17.09 -15.74
CA ARG A 35 8.67 18.10 -16.13
C ARG A 35 7.75 17.61 -17.24
N LEU A 36 8.29 16.84 -18.19
CA LEU A 36 7.48 16.30 -19.28
C LEU A 36 6.40 15.32 -18.77
N ALA A 37 6.71 14.49 -17.76
CA ALA A 37 5.71 13.62 -17.13
C ALA A 37 4.60 14.43 -16.46
N GLU A 38 4.94 15.51 -15.75
CA GLU A 38 3.95 16.42 -15.14
C GLU A 38 3.03 17.04 -16.20
N VAL A 39 3.60 17.53 -17.31
CA VAL A 39 2.82 18.10 -18.43
C VAL A 39 1.91 17.06 -19.07
N TYR A 40 2.38 15.83 -19.29
CA TYR A 40 1.54 14.76 -19.84
C TYR A 40 0.36 14.42 -18.92
N VAL A 41 0.56 14.40 -17.60
CA VAL A 41 -0.54 14.24 -16.62
C VAL A 41 -1.57 15.36 -16.75
N LYS A 42 -1.12 16.61 -16.96
CA LYS A 42 -2.02 17.77 -17.14
C LYS A 42 -2.79 17.73 -18.46
N LEU A 43 -2.19 17.16 -19.50
CA LEU A 43 -2.83 16.95 -20.81
C LEU A 43 -3.77 15.73 -20.85
N GLY A 44 -3.78 14.89 -19.82
CA GLY A 44 -4.54 13.63 -19.82
C GLY A 44 -3.91 12.51 -20.65
N GLU A 45 -2.66 12.69 -21.09
CA GLU A 45 -1.88 11.72 -21.87
C GLU A 45 -1.11 10.79 -20.92
N TYR A 46 -1.84 9.92 -20.21
CA TYR A 46 -1.27 9.13 -19.11
C TYR A 46 -0.28 8.05 -19.54
N ASN A 47 -0.44 7.46 -20.74
CA ASN A 47 0.51 6.46 -21.24
C ASN A 47 1.91 7.07 -21.41
N GLU A 48 1.97 8.24 -22.04
CA GLU A 48 3.18 9.01 -22.26
C GLU A 48 3.78 9.51 -20.94
N ALA A 49 2.92 9.88 -19.97
CA ALA A 49 3.35 10.25 -18.63
C ALA A 49 4.07 9.09 -17.92
N VAL A 50 3.53 7.87 -17.99
CA VAL A 50 4.15 6.66 -17.40
C VAL A 50 5.51 6.38 -18.04
N GLU A 51 5.61 6.48 -19.38
CA GLU A 51 6.88 6.27 -20.08
C GLU A 51 7.93 7.34 -19.72
N CYS A 52 7.51 8.58 -19.49
CA CYS A 52 8.40 9.64 -18.99
C CYS A 52 8.81 9.40 -17.54
N ALA A 53 7.90 8.93 -16.68
CA ALA A 53 8.20 8.57 -15.30
C ALA A 53 9.22 7.43 -15.22
N LYS A 54 9.11 6.41 -16.08
CA LYS A 54 10.10 5.33 -16.23
C LYS A 54 11.49 5.87 -16.57
N LYS A 55 11.57 6.83 -17.50
CA LYS A 55 12.84 7.46 -17.91
C LYS A 55 13.42 8.37 -16.85
N ALA A 56 12.58 9.08 -16.10
CA ALA A 56 13.02 9.93 -14.99
C ALA A 56 13.51 9.09 -13.80
N ASN A 57 12.80 8.00 -13.50
CA ASN A 57 13.06 7.09 -12.38
C ASN A 57 13.24 7.79 -11.02
N ARG A 58 12.30 8.69 -10.68
CA ARG A 58 12.31 9.46 -9.43
C ARG A 58 10.99 9.28 -8.69
N GLN A 59 11.05 9.02 -7.39
CA GLN A 59 9.85 8.82 -6.55
C GLN A 59 8.83 9.96 -6.64
N PRO A 60 9.21 11.25 -6.57
CA PRO A 60 8.24 12.34 -6.69
C PRO A 60 7.47 12.32 -8.01
N ILE A 61 8.10 11.90 -9.11
CA ILE A 61 7.47 11.84 -10.43
C ILE A 61 6.54 10.64 -10.54
N TRP A 62 6.96 9.47 -10.05
CA TRP A 62 6.09 8.30 -9.94
C TRP A 62 4.81 8.62 -9.18
N LYS A 63 4.94 9.38 -8.08
CA LYS A 63 3.81 9.81 -7.24
C LYS A 63 2.85 10.73 -7.97
N ILE A 64 3.36 11.77 -8.64
CA ILE A 64 2.54 12.68 -9.44
C ILE A 64 1.77 11.92 -10.52
N VAL A 65 2.45 11.03 -11.25
CA VAL A 65 1.83 10.26 -12.33
C VAL A 65 0.83 9.24 -11.78
N CYS A 66 1.17 8.51 -10.71
CA CYS A 66 0.28 7.55 -10.06
C CYS A 66 -1.00 8.24 -9.58
N PHE A 67 -0.88 9.31 -8.80
CA PHE A 67 -2.02 10.04 -8.27
C PHE A 67 -2.84 10.72 -9.39
N GLY A 68 -2.18 11.16 -10.46
CA GLY A 68 -2.84 11.61 -11.68
C GLY A 68 -3.69 10.52 -12.33
N CYS A 69 -3.13 9.32 -12.51
CA CYS A 69 -3.83 8.17 -13.10
C CYS A 69 -5.03 7.75 -12.25
N VAL A 70 -4.89 7.69 -10.92
CA VAL A 70 -5.98 7.36 -9.99
C VAL A 70 -7.11 8.38 -10.07
N ARG A 71 -6.79 9.68 -10.13
CA ARG A 71 -7.80 10.75 -10.29
C ARG A 71 -8.55 10.63 -11.61
N ALA A 72 -7.87 10.17 -12.66
CA ALA A 72 -8.47 9.91 -13.97
C ALA A 72 -9.15 8.55 -14.10
N LYS A 73 -9.13 7.71 -13.05
CA LYS A 73 -9.63 6.33 -13.06
C LYS A 73 -8.91 5.41 -14.07
N GLU A 74 -7.68 5.75 -14.42
CA GLU A 74 -6.79 4.93 -15.25
C GLU A 74 -6.02 3.93 -14.36
N PHE A 75 -6.75 3.00 -13.73
CA PHE A 75 -6.17 2.13 -12.68
C PHE A 75 -5.10 1.18 -13.20
N ARG A 76 -5.21 0.72 -14.45
CA ARG A 76 -4.17 -0.09 -15.09
C ARG A 76 -2.82 0.63 -15.13
N LEU A 77 -2.83 1.93 -15.46
CA LEU A 77 -1.61 2.75 -15.48
C LEU A 77 -1.18 3.13 -14.07
N ALA A 78 -2.14 3.43 -13.19
CA ALA A 78 -1.88 3.70 -11.79
C ALA A 78 -1.16 2.53 -11.10
N LYS A 79 -1.53 1.27 -11.41
CA LYS A 79 -0.87 0.08 -10.87
C LYS A 79 0.61 0.00 -11.26
N ILE A 80 0.93 0.33 -12.51
CA ILE A 80 2.33 0.36 -13.01
C ILE A 80 3.13 1.44 -12.28
N CYS A 81 2.56 2.63 -12.09
CA CYS A 81 3.22 3.74 -11.41
C CYS A 81 3.25 3.61 -9.89
N GLY A 82 2.28 2.89 -9.32
CA GLY A 82 2.13 2.66 -7.89
C GLY A 82 3.13 1.63 -7.37
N LEU A 83 3.50 0.63 -8.18
CA LEU A 83 4.40 -0.43 -7.75
C LEU A 83 5.76 0.10 -7.25
N PRO A 84 6.47 1.01 -7.95
CA PRO A 84 7.69 1.64 -7.42
C PRO A 84 7.51 2.48 -6.15
N LEU A 85 6.29 2.98 -5.90
CA LEU A 85 5.98 3.77 -4.70
C LEU A 85 5.76 2.86 -3.49
N VAL A 86 4.90 1.85 -3.61
CA VAL A 86 4.52 1.01 -2.46
C VAL A 86 5.65 0.11 -1.97
N VAL A 87 6.67 -0.15 -2.80
CA VAL A 87 7.88 -0.85 -2.38
C VAL A 87 8.82 0.03 -1.56
N ASP A 88 8.64 1.35 -1.58
CA ASP A 88 9.34 2.29 -0.70
C ASP A 88 8.55 2.45 0.62
N PRO A 89 9.11 2.03 1.77
CA PRO A 89 8.41 2.09 3.04
C PRO A 89 7.95 3.51 3.43
N ASN A 90 8.62 4.55 2.93
CA ASN A 90 8.29 5.93 3.26
C ASN A 90 7.04 6.43 2.52
N GLU A 91 6.73 5.86 1.36
CA GLU A 91 5.63 6.31 0.50
C GLU A 91 4.38 5.44 0.66
N LEU A 92 4.53 4.20 1.13
CA LEU A 92 3.46 3.20 1.24
C LEU A 92 2.19 3.77 1.90
N MET A 93 2.30 4.34 3.09
CA MET A 93 1.15 4.84 3.86
C MET A 93 0.39 5.95 3.12
N GLU A 94 1.11 6.83 2.42
CA GLU A 94 0.47 7.91 1.68
C GLU A 94 -0.26 7.39 0.45
N VAL A 95 0.31 6.40 -0.25
CA VAL A 95 -0.37 5.74 -1.38
C VAL A 95 -1.65 5.05 -0.89
N VAL A 96 -1.58 4.29 0.20
CA VAL A 96 -2.76 3.61 0.76
C VAL A 96 -3.86 4.62 1.14
N SER A 97 -3.50 5.64 1.91
CA SER A 97 -4.42 6.71 2.31
C SER A 97 -5.02 7.45 1.10
N PHE A 98 -4.24 7.66 0.04
CA PHE A 98 -4.70 8.34 -1.17
C PHE A 98 -5.79 7.54 -1.91
N TYR A 99 -5.66 6.21 -1.95
CA TYR A 99 -6.68 5.33 -2.54
C TYR A 99 -7.89 5.16 -1.61
N GLU A 100 -7.69 4.91 -0.32
CA GLU A 100 -8.77 4.73 0.67
C GLU A 100 -9.66 5.98 0.75
N SER A 101 -9.07 7.18 0.82
CA SER A 101 -9.81 8.45 0.88
C SER A 101 -10.70 8.72 -0.34
N ARG A 102 -10.52 7.97 -1.43
CA ARG A 102 -11.32 8.05 -2.67
C ARG A 102 -12.25 6.86 -2.85
N GLY A 103 -12.23 5.89 -1.95
CA GLY A 103 -13.03 4.67 -2.04
C GLY A 103 -12.53 3.65 -3.05
N TYR A 104 -11.27 3.73 -3.49
CA TYR A 104 -10.69 2.79 -4.45
C TYR A 104 -10.00 1.62 -3.73
N PHE A 105 -10.77 0.89 -2.91
CA PHE A 105 -10.28 -0.17 -2.03
C PHE A 105 -9.75 -1.39 -2.80
N GLU A 106 -10.52 -1.88 -3.78
CA GLU A 106 -10.11 -3.01 -4.62
C GLU A 106 -8.81 -2.72 -5.38
N GLU A 107 -8.65 -1.49 -5.85
CA GLU A 107 -7.49 -1.09 -6.66
C GLU A 107 -6.20 -0.97 -5.83
N VAL A 108 -6.31 -0.55 -4.55
CA VAL A 108 -5.14 -0.53 -3.65
C VAL A 108 -4.79 -1.93 -3.17
N ILE A 109 -5.77 -2.79 -2.93
CA ILE A 109 -5.56 -4.21 -2.60
C ILE A 109 -4.84 -4.89 -3.77
N ASP A 110 -5.34 -4.76 -5.00
CA ASP A 110 -4.74 -5.36 -6.20
C ASP A 110 -3.31 -4.84 -6.48
N LEU A 111 -3.05 -3.55 -6.19
CA LEU A 111 -1.70 -2.98 -6.24
C LEU A 111 -0.77 -3.63 -5.22
N LEU A 112 -1.19 -3.75 -3.96
CA LEU A 112 -0.38 -4.30 -2.89
C LEU A 112 -0.16 -5.82 -3.03
N ASP A 113 -1.17 -6.57 -3.47
CA ASP A 113 -1.04 -7.98 -3.82
C ASP A 113 0.07 -8.20 -4.84
N SER A 114 0.08 -7.37 -5.88
CA SER A 114 1.11 -7.41 -6.91
C SER A 114 2.49 -7.00 -6.39
N ALA A 115 2.55 -6.20 -5.33
CA ALA A 115 3.79 -5.80 -4.70
C ALA A 115 4.39 -6.88 -3.77
N LEU A 116 3.60 -7.86 -3.30
CA LEU A 116 4.10 -8.91 -2.40
C LEU A 116 5.16 -9.81 -3.05
N VAL A 117 5.06 -10.03 -4.36
CA VAL A 117 6.03 -10.85 -5.14
C VAL A 117 7.24 -10.04 -5.60
N HIS A 118 7.28 -8.73 -5.31
CA HIS A 118 8.39 -7.88 -5.69
C HIS A 118 9.62 -8.16 -4.82
N GLU A 119 10.82 -8.15 -5.42
CA GLU A 119 12.09 -8.40 -4.71
C GLU A 119 12.36 -7.45 -3.53
N LYS A 120 11.79 -6.24 -3.59
CA LYS A 120 11.88 -5.21 -2.54
C LYS A 120 10.68 -5.21 -1.58
N ALA A 121 9.89 -6.28 -1.56
CA ALA A 121 8.78 -6.37 -0.62
C ALA A 121 9.30 -6.33 0.83
N HIS A 122 8.67 -5.52 1.67
CA HIS A 122 9.08 -5.26 3.04
C HIS A 122 7.90 -5.44 4.00
N THR A 123 8.17 -5.50 5.31
CA THR A 123 7.16 -5.79 6.35
C THR A 123 5.94 -4.86 6.31
N GLY A 124 6.14 -3.59 5.93
CA GLY A 124 5.05 -2.61 5.76
C GLY A 124 3.99 -3.10 4.78
N LEU A 125 4.39 -3.57 3.59
CA LEU A 125 3.47 -4.10 2.57
C LEU A 125 2.60 -5.24 3.11
N PHE A 126 3.23 -6.23 3.75
CA PHE A 126 2.49 -7.38 4.31
C PHE A 126 1.53 -6.97 5.42
N THR A 127 1.90 -5.94 6.19
CA THR A 127 1.07 -5.45 7.29
C THR A 127 -0.11 -4.63 6.77
N GLU A 128 0.13 -3.65 5.90
CA GLU A 128 -0.94 -2.80 5.36
C GLU A 128 -1.93 -3.58 4.49
N LEU A 129 -1.46 -4.53 3.69
CA LEU A 129 -2.37 -5.39 2.93
C LEU A 129 -3.25 -6.24 3.85
N GLY A 130 -2.69 -6.80 4.93
CA GLY A 130 -3.48 -7.51 5.92
C GLY A 130 -4.54 -6.61 6.58
N VAL A 131 -4.17 -5.38 6.95
CA VAL A 131 -5.10 -4.37 7.50
C VAL A 131 -6.20 -4.00 6.50
N LEU A 132 -5.91 -3.94 5.20
CA LEU A 132 -6.93 -3.69 4.17
C LEU A 132 -7.87 -4.89 4.02
N TYR A 133 -7.35 -6.11 4.09
CA TYR A 133 -8.18 -7.31 4.09
C TYR A 133 -9.13 -7.38 5.27
N THR A 134 -8.69 -7.03 6.49
CA THR A 134 -9.61 -7.02 7.64
C THR A 134 -10.75 -6.00 7.49
N LYS A 135 -10.55 -4.93 6.73
CA LYS A 135 -11.57 -3.88 6.54
C LYS A 135 -12.52 -4.12 5.37
N TYR A 136 -12.01 -4.70 4.28
CA TYR A 136 -12.71 -4.71 2.99
C TYR A 136 -12.89 -6.11 2.40
N LYS A 137 -12.22 -7.13 2.94
CA LYS A 137 -12.22 -8.49 2.38
C LYS A 137 -11.94 -9.55 3.45
N GLU A 138 -12.83 -9.62 4.44
CA GLU A 138 -12.69 -10.49 5.62
C GLU A 138 -12.50 -11.97 5.23
N GLU A 139 -13.12 -12.42 4.14
CA GLU A 139 -13.14 -13.82 3.71
C GLU A 139 -11.76 -14.38 3.30
N VAL A 140 -10.76 -13.52 3.06
CA VAL A 140 -9.39 -13.95 2.73
C VAL A 140 -8.40 -13.79 3.88
N VAL A 141 -8.81 -13.19 5.00
CA VAL A 141 -7.90 -12.84 6.10
C VAL A 141 -7.27 -14.08 6.73
N GLU A 142 -8.04 -15.13 6.96
CA GLU A 142 -7.56 -16.39 7.57
C GLU A 142 -6.39 -16.99 6.78
N ASP A 143 -6.56 -17.17 5.47
CA ASP A 143 -5.51 -17.71 4.59
C ASP A 143 -4.32 -16.76 4.52
N TYR A 144 -4.58 -15.45 4.46
CA TYR A 144 -3.54 -14.42 4.42
C TYR A 144 -2.64 -14.44 5.66
N VAL A 145 -3.23 -14.44 6.86
CA VAL A 145 -2.45 -14.43 8.12
C VAL A 145 -1.66 -15.73 8.27
N LYS A 146 -2.23 -16.88 7.93
CA LYS A 146 -1.51 -18.17 7.96
C LYS A 146 -0.31 -18.19 7.02
N MET A 147 -0.44 -17.55 5.85
CA MET A 147 0.63 -17.50 4.85
C MET A 147 1.73 -16.49 5.20
N TRP A 148 1.37 -15.32 5.73
CA TRP A 148 2.27 -14.16 5.76
C TRP A 148 2.64 -13.63 7.15
N TRP A 149 2.14 -14.21 8.25
CA TRP A 149 2.40 -13.72 9.61
C TRP A 149 3.89 -13.48 9.92
N LYS A 150 4.79 -14.36 9.43
CA LYS A 150 6.26 -14.23 9.64
C LYS A 150 6.89 -13.00 9.01
N LYS A 151 6.24 -12.40 8.01
CA LYS A 151 6.73 -11.22 7.28
C LYS A 151 6.04 -9.93 7.70
N ALA A 152 4.97 -10.02 8.49
CA ALA A 152 4.15 -8.88 8.89
C ALA A 152 4.46 -8.44 10.33
N HIS A 153 4.04 -7.22 10.69
CA HIS A 153 4.11 -6.71 12.04
C HIS A 153 2.91 -7.22 12.86
N LEU A 154 3.10 -8.33 13.58
CA LEU A 154 2.03 -9.05 14.30
C LEU A 154 1.17 -8.18 15.20
N PRO A 155 1.70 -7.31 16.09
CA PRO A 155 0.85 -6.51 16.99
C PRO A 155 -0.16 -5.64 16.25
N ARG A 156 0.22 -5.16 15.06
CA ARG A 156 -0.64 -4.30 14.24
C ARG A 156 -1.72 -5.10 13.53
N LEU A 157 -1.39 -6.28 13.01
CA LEU A 157 -2.39 -7.19 12.42
C LEU A 157 -3.39 -7.69 13.46
N VAL A 158 -2.92 -8.02 14.67
CA VAL A 158 -3.79 -8.40 15.79
C VAL A 158 -4.79 -7.29 16.06
N SER A 159 -4.33 -6.05 16.27
CA SER A 159 -5.20 -4.90 16.53
C SER A 159 -6.23 -4.73 15.42
N ALA A 160 -5.82 -4.88 14.15
CA ALA A 160 -6.72 -4.77 13.00
C ALA A 160 -7.75 -5.90 12.92
N CYS A 161 -7.41 -7.11 13.38
CA CYS A 161 -8.35 -8.23 13.47
C CYS A 161 -9.35 -8.02 14.61
N GLU A 162 -8.89 -7.53 15.78
CA GLU A 162 -9.76 -7.21 16.91
C GLU A 162 -10.75 -6.08 16.58
N GLU A 163 -10.27 -5.01 15.91
CA GLU A 163 -11.13 -3.92 15.43
C GLU A 163 -12.20 -4.39 14.44
N ALA A 164 -11.91 -5.47 13.69
CA ALA A 164 -12.83 -6.09 12.73
C ALA A 164 -13.62 -7.28 13.31
N TYR A 165 -13.50 -7.58 14.61
CA TYR A 165 -14.13 -8.73 15.27
C TYR A 165 -13.75 -10.10 14.67
N LEU A 166 -12.58 -10.18 14.03
CA LEU A 166 -12.00 -11.40 13.44
C LEU A 166 -11.25 -12.20 14.52
N TRP A 167 -12.01 -12.75 15.46
CA TRP A 167 -11.46 -13.34 16.69
C TRP A 167 -10.65 -14.61 16.46
N LEU A 168 -11.00 -15.40 15.43
CA LEU A 168 -10.26 -16.61 15.06
C LEU A 168 -8.86 -16.25 14.58
N GLU A 169 -8.77 -15.25 13.69
CA GLU A 169 -7.53 -14.73 13.12
C GLU A 169 -6.70 -13.99 14.17
N ALA A 170 -7.34 -13.18 15.03
CA ALA A 170 -6.68 -12.52 16.15
C ALA A 170 -6.06 -13.54 17.11
N THR A 171 -6.81 -14.60 17.46
CA THR A 171 -6.33 -15.69 18.31
C THR A 171 -5.13 -16.42 17.67
N TYR A 172 -5.24 -16.75 16.37
CA TYR A 172 -4.14 -17.35 15.63
C TYR A 172 -2.88 -16.48 15.68
N LEU A 173 -3.03 -15.17 15.43
CA LEU A 173 -1.92 -14.22 15.46
C LEU A 173 -1.32 -14.07 16.86
N TYR A 174 -2.13 -14.00 17.93
CA TYR A 174 -1.63 -13.99 19.31
C TYR A 174 -0.81 -15.24 19.62
N PHE A 175 -1.28 -16.41 19.17
CA PHE A 175 -0.54 -17.65 19.33
C PHE A 175 0.81 -17.62 18.59
N GLN A 176 0.83 -17.15 17.33
CA GLN A 176 2.09 -17.00 16.58
C GLN A 176 3.02 -15.94 17.18
N TYR A 177 2.45 -14.95 17.87
CA TYR A 177 3.18 -13.91 18.59
C TYR A 177 3.66 -14.36 19.99
N GLU A 178 3.39 -15.60 20.37
CA GLU A 178 3.71 -16.18 21.69
C GLU A 178 3.05 -15.46 22.88
N GLU A 179 1.99 -14.70 22.60
CA GLU A 179 1.16 -14.02 23.60
C GLU A 179 0.02 -14.96 24.04
N PHE A 180 0.38 -16.10 24.63
CA PHE A 180 -0.54 -17.18 24.96
C PHE A 180 -1.64 -16.76 25.95
N ASP A 181 -1.32 -15.88 26.90
CA ASP A 181 -2.29 -15.29 27.83
C ASP A 181 -3.41 -14.54 27.10
N ASN A 182 -3.05 -13.73 26.09
CA ASN A 182 -4.00 -12.99 25.27
C ASN A 182 -4.78 -13.93 24.35
N ALA A 183 -4.12 -14.90 23.72
CA ALA A 183 -4.79 -15.92 22.91
C ALA A 183 -5.87 -16.68 23.71
N ALA A 184 -5.52 -17.16 24.92
CA ALA A 184 -6.45 -17.85 25.79
C ALA A 184 -7.63 -16.95 26.18
N ARG A 185 -7.36 -15.67 26.49
CA ARG A 185 -8.40 -14.71 26.83
C ARG A 185 -9.38 -14.47 25.69
N VAL A 186 -8.89 -14.28 24.46
CA VAL A 186 -9.76 -14.11 23.29
C VAL A 186 -10.63 -15.35 23.09
N MET A 187 -10.07 -16.57 23.20
CA MET A 187 -10.85 -17.80 23.08
C MET A 187 -11.93 -17.94 24.18
N MET A 188 -11.67 -17.44 25.40
CA MET A 188 -12.64 -17.48 26.50
C MET A 188 -13.74 -16.42 26.36
N ASP A 189 -13.34 -15.18 26.07
CA ASP A 189 -14.26 -14.03 26.00
C ASP A 189 -15.09 -14.06 24.68
N HIS A 190 -14.58 -14.71 23.62
CA HIS A 190 -15.21 -14.81 22.29
C HIS A 190 -15.37 -16.27 21.80
N ALA A 191 -15.73 -17.17 22.72
CA ALA A 191 -15.79 -18.61 22.46
C ALA A 191 -16.60 -19.06 21.22
N PRO A 192 -17.75 -18.46 20.86
CA PRO A 192 -18.50 -18.88 19.68
C PRO A 192 -17.72 -18.83 18.36
N ASP A 193 -16.78 -17.88 18.25
CA ASP A 193 -16.05 -17.60 17.02
C ASP A 193 -14.60 -18.11 17.06
N ALA A 194 -13.94 -18.02 18.22
CA ALA A 194 -12.50 -18.27 18.35
C ALA A 194 -12.13 -19.62 19.01
N PHE A 195 -13.06 -20.27 19.70
CA PHE A 195 -12.71 -21.45 20.50
C PHE A 195 -12.44 -22.67 19.62
N ASN A 196 -11.20 -23.17 19.68
CA ASN A 196 -10.81 -24.46 19.12
C ASN A 196 -10.23 -25.35 20.25
N PRO A 197 -10.81 -26.52 20.54
CA PRO A 197 -10.38 -27.36 21.66
C PRO A 197 -8.90 -27.74 21.63
N ASP A 198 -8.37 -28.09 20.45
CA ASP A 198 -6.98 -28.52 20.29
C ASP A 198 -6.03 -27.34 20.50
N MET A 199 -6.34 -26.20 19.87
CA MET A 199 -5.54 -24.98 20.02
C MET A 199 -5.60 -24.43 21.46
N PHE A 200 -6.78 -24.48 22.09
CA PHE A 200 -6.95 -24.02 23.48
C PHE A 200 -6.16 -24.88 24.45
N SER A 201 -6.19 -26.21 24.29
CA SER A 201 -5.40 -27.12 25.13
C SER A 201 -3.90 -26.88 25.01
N ASP A 202 -3.38 -26.59 23.81
CA ASP A 202 -1.98 -26.23 23.63
C ASP A 202 -1.67 -24.86 24.23
N THR A 203 -2.54 -23.87 23.99
CA THR A 203 -2.40 -22.50 24.49
C THR A 203 -2.37 -22.46 26.02
N ILE A 204 -3.36 -23.06 26.70
CA ILE A 204 -3.49 -23.00 28.16
C ILE A 204 -2.30 -23.65 28.89
N SER A 205 -1.66 -24.65 28.25
CA SER A 205 -0.46 -25.29 28.79
C SER A 205 0.79 -24.40 28.81
N ARG A 206 0.77 -23.30 28.03
CA ARG A 206 1.88 -22.36 27.84
C ARG A 206 1.62 -20.97 28.44
N VAL A 207 0.41 -20.76 28.97
CA VAL A 207 0.03 -19.52 29.67
C VAL A 207 0.92 -19.31 30.89
N GLY A 208 1.39 -18.08 31.09
CA GLY A 208 2.21 -17.72 32.25
C GLY A 208 1.38 -17.33 33.47
N SER A 209 0.22 -16.72 33.27
CA SER A 209 -0.63 -16.22 34.35
C SER A 209 -1.51 -17.31 34.96
N MET A 210 -1.38 -17.52 36.28
CA MET A 210 -2.32 -18.36 37.02
C MET A 210 -3.76 -17.81 36.96
N GLU A 211 -3.94 -16.49 36.91
CA GLU A 211 -5.27 -15.88 36.82
C GLU A 211 -6.00 -16.35 35.54
N THR A 212 -5.31 -16.36 34.41
CA THR A 212 -5.85 -16.85 33.14
C THR A 212 -6.15 -18.35 33.18
N MET A 213 -5.39 -19.14 33.94
CA MET A 213 -5.65 -20.59 34.09
C MET A 213 -6.86 -20.92 34.97
N TYR A 214 -7.15 -20.10 35.97
CA TYR A 214 -8.22 -20.35 36.95
C TYR A 214 -9.55 -19.67 36.60
N LYS A 215 -9.56 -18.76 35.63
CA LYS A 215 -10.76 -18.09 35.12
C LYS A 215 -11.62 -19.06 34.32
#